data_AF-A0A673K8X9-F1
#
_entry.id   AF-A0A673K8X9-F1
#
_cell.length_a   1.000
_cell.length_b   1.000
_cell.length_c   1.000
_cell.angle_alpha   90.00
_cell.angle_beta   90.00
_cell.angle_gamma   90.00
#
_symmetry.space_group_name_H-M   'P 1'
#
loop_
_entity.id
_entity.type
_entity.pdbx_description
1 polymer ?
#
loop_
_entity_poly.entity_id
_entity_poly.type
_entity_poly.pdbx_seq_one_letter_code
_entity_poly.pdbx_strand_id
1 'polypeptide(L)'
;MGEEEIAFKMIRTNVSHVVGQLDDIRKNPRKFICLNDNIDHSHKDANTVKAVLRDFYESMFPLPSQFELPREYRNRFLHMTELQEWRIYRDKLKFWTHCVLVTLVVFTVISFFAEQLIILKRWLFLRRRVNKDATPERV
;
A
#
# COMPACT_ATOMS: atom_id res chain seq x y z
N MET A 1 24.99 10.51 -32.47
CA MET A 1 23.53 10.69 -32.33
C MET A 1 23.27 12.17 -32.60
N GLY A 2 22.65 12.50 -33.73
CA GLY A 2 22.39 13.89 -34.09
C GLY A 2 21.22 14.48 -33.30
N GLU A 3 21.22 15.79 -33.08
CA GLU A 3 20.09 16.50 -32.44
C GLU A 3 18.78 16.30 -33.22
N GLU A 4 18.88 16.01 -34.52
CA GLU A 4 17.74 15.70 -35.39
C GLU A 4 17.02 14.39 -35.04
N GLU A 5 17.62 13.51 -34.23
CA GLU A 5 16.98 12.25 -33.81
C GLU A 5 16.16 12.40 -32.52
N ILE A 6 16.26 13.55 -31.83
CA ILE A 6 15.71 13.75 -30.49
C ILE A 6 14.68 14.89 -30.50
N ALA A 7 13.48 14.63 -30.00
CA ALA A 7 12.49 15.64 -29.68
C ALA A 7 12.46 15.86 -28.16
N PHE A 8 12.92 17.02 -27.70
CA PHE A 8 12.80 17.43 -26.30
C PHE A 8 11.70 18.48 -26.15
N LYS A 9 10.67 18.20 -25.34
CA LYS A 9 9.57 19.13 -25.07
C LYS A 9 9.33 19.28 -23.57
N MET A 10 9.32 20.53 -23.10
CA MET A 10 8.92 20.89 -21.75
C MET A 10 7.40 21.06 -21.72
N ILE A 11 6.70 20.20 -20.98
CA ILE A 11 5.24 20.18 -20.94
C ILE A 11 4.74 21.09 -19.81
N ARG A 12 4.04 22.16 -20.16
CA ARG A 12 3.49 23.13 -19.19
C ARG A 12 2.00 22.87 -18.95
N THR A 13 1.41 23.63 -18.03
CA THR A 13 -0.01 23.50 -17.64
C THR A 13 -1.02 24.00 -18.68
N ASN A 14 -0.59 24.71 -19.73
CA ASN A 14 -1.49 25.25 -20.74
C ASN A 14 -1.88 24.16 -21.76
N VAL A 15 -3.12 23.69 -21.68
CA VAL A 15 -3.64 22.59 -22.52
C VAL A 15 -3.45 22.86 -24.00
N SER A 16 -3.81 24.05 -24.50
CA SER A 16 -3.70 24.38 -25.93
C SER A 16 -2.27 24.32 -26.44
N HIS A 17 -1.31 24.79 -25.63
CA HIS A 17 0.11 24.71 -25.98
C HIS A 17 0.59 23.26 -26.00
N VAL A 18 0.17 22.45 -25.02
CA VAL A 18 0.55 21.03 -24.95
C VAL A 18 0.02 20.25 -26.15
N VAL A 19 -1.25 20.42 -26.51
CA VAL A 19 -1.84 19.77 -27.69
C VAL A 19 -1.03 20.09 -28.94
N GLY A 20 -0.70 21.37 -29.17
CA GLY A 20 0.13 21.77 -30.31
C GLY A 20 1.54 21.15 -30.29
N GLN A 21 2.17 21.03 -29.12
CA GLN A 21 3.47 20.36 -28.98
C GLN A 21 3.41 18.85 -29.29
N LEU A 22 2.33 18.17 -28.87
CA LEU A 22 2.15 16.75 -29.10
C LEU A 22 1.78 16.45 -30.55
N ASP A 23 0.98 17.30 -31.18
CA ASP A 23 0.66 17.19 -32.61
C ASP A 23 1.89 17.42 -33.50
N ASP A 24 2.80 18.33 -33.11
CA ASP A 24 4.10 18.50 -33.78
C ASP A 24 4.94 17.21 -33.70
N ILE A 25 4.96 16.53 -32.55
CA ILE A 25 5.65 15.24 -32.42
C ILE A 25 5.02 14.16 -33.32
N ARG A 26 3.68 14.10 -33.39
CA ARG A 26 2.97 13.16 -34.29
C ARG A 26 3.30 13.43 -35.76
N LYS A 27 3.37 14.70 -36.14
CA LYS A 27 3.67 15.12 -37.52
C LYS A 27 5.12 14.85 -37.89
N ASN A 28 6.06 15.01 -36.95
CA ASN A 28 7.49 14.89 -37.16
C ASN A 28 8.09 13.84 -36.20
N PRO A 29 7.83 12.54 -36.42
CA PRO A 29 8.26 11.49 -35.50
C PRO A 29 9.79 11.43 -35.43
N ARG A 30 10.33 11.54 -34.21
CA ARG A 30 11.76 11.41 -33.93
C ARG A 30 12.03 10.09 -33.24
N LYS A 31 13.27 9.59 -33.34
CA LYS A 31 13.67 8.31 -32.75
C LYS A 31 13.60 8.33 -31.22
N PHE A 32 13.91 9.47 -30.61
CA PHE A 32 13.83 9.66 -29.16
C PHE A 32 12.91 10.84 -28.86
N ILE A 33 11.90 10.61 -28.01
CA ILE A 33 10.99 11.66 -27.54
C ILE A 33 11.17 11.78 -26.02
N CYS A 34 11.59 12.94 -25.56
CA CYS A 34 11.74 13.27 -24.16
C CYS A 34 10.73 14.35 -23.80
N LEU A 35 9.74 13.98 -22.99
CA LEU A 35 8.76 14.91 -22.43
C LEU A 35 9.14 15.16 -20.97
N ASN A 36 9.41 16.42 -20.61
CA ASN A 36 9.67 16.80 -19.23
C ASN A 36 8.40 17.36 -18.59
N ASP A 37 8.09 16.92 -17.38
CA ASP A 37 6.94 17.41 -16.63
C ASP A 37 7.25 18.75 -15.97
N ASN A 38 6.77 19.84 -16.57
CA ASN A 38 6.79 21.20 -16.01
C ASN A 38 5.37 21.69 -15.70
N ILE A 39 4.45 20.75 -15.42
CA ILE A 39 3.07 21.08 -15.10
C ILE A 39 3.00 21.60 -13.68
N ASP A 40 2.38 22.75 -13.49
CA ASP A 40 1.89 23.16 -12.18
C ASP A 40 0.71 22.26 -11.78
N HIS A 41 0.99 21.25 -10.97
CA HIS A 41 0.01 20.27 -10.52
C HIS A 41 -1.08 20.84 -9.59
N SER A 42 -0.93 22.07 -9.10
CA SER A 42 -1.95 22.74 -8.30
C SER A 42 -3.04 23.41 -9.15
N HIS A 43 -2.75 23.64 -10.44
CA HIS A 43 -3.65 24.32 -11.34
C HIS A 43 -4.81 23.43 -11.81
N LYS A 44 -5.99 24.03 -12.01
CA LYS A 44 -7.21 23.33 -12.45
C LYS A 44 -7.03 22.51 -13.73
N ASP A 45 -6.22 23.00 -14.66
CA ASP A 45 -6.02 22.38 -15.98
C ASP A 45 -4.99 21.23 -15.96
N ALA A 46 -4.27 21.04 -14.85
CA ALA A 46 -3.25 20.00 -14.74
C ALA A 46 -3.82 18.59 -14.98
N ASN A 47 -5.06 18.34 -14.54
CA ASN A 47 -5.72 17.05 -14.77
C ASN A 47 -6.01 16.83 -16.26
N THR A 48 -6.42 17.88 -16.98
CA THR A 48 -6.66 17.83 -18.41
C THR A 48 -5.36 17.58 -19.16
N VAL A 49 -4.27 18.28 -18.81
CA VAL A 49 -2.94 18.05 -19.40
C VAL A 49 -2.49 16.59 -19.20
N LYS A 50 -2.66 16.04 -17.99
CA LYS A 50 -2.35 14.63 -17.70
C LYS A 50 -3.17 13.66 -18.56
N ALA A 51 -4.46 13.93 -18.76
CA ALA A 51 -5.32 13.11 -19.60
C ALA A 51 -4.88 13.14 -21.07
N VAL A 52 -4.54 14.34 -21.60
CA VAL A 52 -4.04 14.52 -22.97
C VAL A 52 -2.70 13.80 -23.18
N LEU A 53 -1.77 13.89 -22.21
CA LEU A 53 -0.51 13.17 -22.28
C LEU A 53 -0.72 11.65 -22.29
N ARG A 54 -1.64 11.13 -21.45
CA ARG A 54 -1.96 9.70 -21.44
C ARG A 54 -2.53 9.25 -22.79
N ASP A 55 -3.48 10.00 -23.35
CA ASP A 55 -4.05 9.71 -24.66
C ASP A 55 -2.97 9.71 -25.77
N PHE A 56 -2.04 10.67 -25.72
CA PHE A 56 -0.90 10.69 -26.63
C PHE A 56 -0.04 9.42 -26.53
N TYR A 57 0.36 9.01 -25.32
CA TYR A 57 1.16 7.79 -25.13
C TYR A 57 0.40 6.53 -25.52
N GLU A 58 -0.87 6.40 -25.15
CA GLU A 58 -1.71 5.25 -25.54
C GLU A 58 -1.92 5.17 -27.05
N SER A 59 -1.97 6.32 -27.74
CA SER A 59 -2.08 6.37 -29.21
C SER A 59 -0.78 5.99 -29.93
N MET A 60 0.38 6.35 -29.37
CA MET A 60 1.71 6.07 -29.96
C MET A 60 2.24 4.68 -29.57
N PHE A 61 1.90 4.21 -28.37
CA PHE A 61 2.39 2.99 -27.74
C PHE A 61 1.21 2.22 -27.13
N PRO A 62 0.43 1.50 -27.97
CA PRO A 62 -0.77 0.80 -27.50
C PRO A 62 -0.47 -0.41 -26.60
N LEU A 63 0.76 -0.93 -26.67
CA LEU A 63 1.22 -2.02 -25.82
C LEU A 63 1.99 -1.44 -24.62
N PRO A 64 1.55 -1.73 -23.38
CA PRO A 64 2.24 -1.23 -22.19
C PRO A 64 3.61 -1.90 -22.04
N SER A 65 4.58 -1.13 -21.55
CA SER A 65 5.90 -1.65 -21.19
C SER A 65 5.81 -2.63 -20.02
N GLN A 66 6.72 -3.60 -19.97
CA GLN A 66 6.88 -4.52 -18.82
C GLN A 66 7.23 -3.79 -17.51
N PHE A 67 7.70 -2.54 -17.61
CA PHE A 67 8.04 -1.69 -16.47
C PHE A 67 6.90 -0.77 -16.06
N GLU A 68 5.77 -0.75 -16.79
CA GLU A 68 4.59 0.00 -16.41
C GLU A 68 3.82 -0.70 -15.29
N LEU A 69 3.23 0.11 -14.41
CA LEU A 69 2.31 -0.39 -13.40
C LEU A 69 0.97 -0.79 -14.06
N PRO A 70 0.25 -1.80 -13.54
CA PRO A 70 -1.11 -2.08 -13.97
C PRO A 70 -2.00 -0.86 -13.74
N ARG A 71 -3.10 -0.73 -14.51
CA ARG A 71 -3.94 0.48 -14.57
C ARG A 71 -4.53 0.90 -13.22
N GLU A 72 -4.75 -0.05 -12.33
CA GLU A 72 -5.31 0.14 -10.98
C GLU A 72 -4.26 0.66 -9.98
N TYR A 73 -2.97 0.52 -10.31
CA TYR A 73 -1.87 0.89 -9.46
C TYR A 73 -1.27 2.22 -9.90
N ARG A 74 -0.99 3.06 -8.91
CA ARG A 74 -0.22 4.29 -9.10
C ARG A 74 0.95 4.25 -8.13
N ASN A 75 2.10 4.75 -8.59
CA ASN A 75 3.22 4.91 -7.68
C ASN A 75 2.87 6.01 -6.66
N ARG A 76 2.75 5.62 -5.38
CA ARG A 76 2.44 6.53 -4.29
C ARG A 76 3.66 7.26 -3.76
N PHE A 77 4.84 6.66 -3.87
CA PHE A 77 6.06 7.12 -3.24
C PHE A 77 7.08 7.48 -4.30
N LEU A 78 7.65 8.68 -4.20
CA LEU A 78 8.71 9.08 -5.11
C LEU A 78 10.03 8.40 -4.73
N HIS A 79 10.27 8.25 -3.42
CA HIS A 79 11.52 7.73 -2.87
C HIS A 79 11.33 6.38 -2.16
N MET A 80 12.38 5.55 -2.20
CA MET A 80 12.37 4.23 -1.56
C MET A 80 12.27 4.30 -0.03
N THR A 81 12.80 5.37 0.57
CA THR A 81 12.76 5.60 2.01
C THR A 81 11.31 5.75 2.51
N GLU A 82 10.50 6.57 1.83
CA GLU A 82 9.08 6.76 2.14
C GLU A 82 8.29 5.45 2.06
N LEU A 83 8.58 4.64 1.03
CA LEU A 83 7.97 3.32 0.88
C LEU A 83 8.34 2.38 2.04
N GLN A 84 9.61 2.38 2.47
CA GLN A 84 10.09 1.57 3.58
C GLN A 84 9.44 1.98 4.90
N GLU A 85 9.40 3.28 5.18
CA GLU A 85 8.74 3.84 6.38
C GLU A 85 7.26 3.46 6.42
N TRP A 86 6.56 3.59 5.29
CA TRP A 86 5.16 3.20 5.19
C TRP A 86 4.95 1.70 5.40
N ARG A 87 5.83 0.84 4.86
CA ARG A 87 5.78 -0.62 5.10
C ARG A 87 5.95 -0.94 6.58
N ILE A 88 6.98 -0.38 7.22
CA ILE A 88 7.25 -0.58 8.65
C ILE A 88 6.05 -0.15 9.50
N TYR A 89 5.47 1.02 9.21
CA TYR A 89 4.29 1.51 9.91
C TYR A 89 3.10 0.55 9.75
N ARG A 90 2.82 0.11 8.53
CA ARG A 90 1.72 -0.82 8.24
C ARG A 90 1.91 -2.17 8.90
N ASP A 91 3.13 -2.68 8.93
CA ASP A 91 3.46 -3.96 9.55
C ASP A 91 3.33 -3.91 11.08
N LYS A 92 3.75 -2.80 11.70
CA LYS A 92 3.48 -2.56 13.13
C LYS A 92 1.99 -2.51 13.43
N LEU A 93 1.20 -1.80 12.62
CA LEU A 93 -0.25 -1.72 12.79
C LEU A 93 -0.90 -3.11 12.67
N LYS A 94 -0.53 -3.87 11.63
CA LYS A 94 -1.00 -5.25 11.47
C LYS A 94 -0.65 -6.10 12.68
N PHE A 95 0.58 -6.04 13.17
CA PHE A 95 1.00 -6.77 14.37
C PHE A 95 0.10 -6.45 15.57
N TRP A 96 -0.08 -5.16 15.89
CA TRP A 96 -0.95 -4.74 17.00
C TRP A 96 -2.41 -5.19 16.82
N THR A 97 -2.97 -5.05 15.62
CA THR A 97 -4.35 -5.50 15.34
C THR A 97 -4.52 -7.02 15.54
N HIS A 98 -3.54 -7.83 15.14
CA HIS A 98 -3.57 -9.27 15.36
C HIS A 98 -3.41 -9.62 16.85
N CYS A 99 -2.51 -8.95 17.58
CA CYS A 99 -2.37 -9.14 19.02
C CYS A 99 -3.68 -8.84 19.77
N VAL A 100 -4.35 -7.72 19.44
CA VAL A 100 -5.64 -7.36 20.03
C VAL A 100 -6.72 -8.40 19.67
N LEU A 101 -6.81 -8.81 18.40
CA LEU A 101 -7.76 -9.82 17.96
C LEU A 101 -7.58 -11.15 18.71
N VAL A 102 -6.35 -11.65 18.80
CA VAL A 102 -6.03 -12.88 19.55
C VAL A 102 -6.41 -12.74 21.02
N THR A 103 -6.13 -11.59 21.63
CA THR A 103 -6.47 -11.33 23.03
C THR A 103 -7.99 -11.36 23.24
N LEU A 104 -8.76 -10.75 22.34
CA LEU A 104 -10.22 -10.77 22.39
C LEU A 104 -10.77 -12.19 22.21
N VAL A 105 -10.24 -12.97 21.28
CA VAL A 105 -10.66 -14.37 21.07
C VAL A 105 -10.35 -15.24 22.30
N VAL A 106 -9.17 -15.09 22.89
CA VAL A 106 -8.82 -15.82 24.11
C VAL A 106 -9.72 -15.40 25.27
N PHE A 107 -9.98 -14.10 25.42
CA PHE A 107 -10.87 -13.58 26.44
C PHE A 107 -12.29 -14.13 26.31
N THR A 108 -12.87 -14.14 25.10
CA THR A 108 -14.23 -14.68 24.89
C THR A 108 -14.30 -16.17 25.17
N VAL A 109 -13.29 -16.95 24.78
CA VAL A 109 -13.19 -18.39 25.09
C VAL A 109 -13.12 -18.60 26.61
N ILE A 110 -12.25 -17.86 27.32
CA ILE A 110 -12.14 -17.96 28.78
C ILE A 110 -13.46 -17.59 29.45
N SER A 111 -14.13 -16.52 29.02
CA SER A 111 -15.42 -16.11 29.55
C SER A 111 -16.51 -17.17 29.33
N PHE A 112 -16.54 -17.80 28.16
CA PHE A 112 -17.48 -18.88 27.85
C PHE A 112 -17.27 -20.11 28.75
N PHE A 113 -16.02 -20.50 28.98
CA PHE A 113 -15.68 -21.62 29.85
C PHE A 113 -15.54 -21.24 31.33
N ALA A 114 -15.78 -19.97 31.71
CA ALA A 114 -15.51 -19.48 33.06
C ALA A 114 -16.30 -20.26 34.12
N GLU A 115 -17.57 -20.58 33.88
CA GLU A 115 -18.38 -21.36 34.82
C GLU A 115 -17.86 -22.80 35.00
N GLN A 116 -17.54 -23.47 33.89
CA GLN A 116 -16.96 -24.82 33.89
C GLN A 116 -15.59 -24.84 34.60
N LEU A 117 -14.76 -23.81 34.37
CA LEU A 117 -13.46 -23.63 35.00
C LEU A 117 -13.58 -23.33 36.50
N ILE A 118 -14.58 -22.54 36.93
CA ILE A 118 -14.83 -22.25 38.34
C ILE A 118 -15.26 -23.52 39.08
N ILE A 119 -16.15 -24.33 38.49
CA ILE A 119 -16.60 -25.61 39.07
C ILE A 119 -15.41 -26.59 39.19
N LEU A 120 -14.61 -26.73 38.12
CA LEU A 120 -13.42 -27.58 38.12
C LEU A 120 -12.38 -27.13 39.17
N LYS A 121 -12.15 -25.82 39.29
CA LYS A 121 -11.21 -25.25 40.26
C LYS A 121 -11.69 -25.47 41.70
N ARG A 122 -12.99 -25.32 41.98
CA ARG A 122 -13.59 -25.63 43.28
C ARG A 122 -13.44 -27.13 43.64
N TRP A 123 -13.68 -28.02 42.68
CA TRP A 123 -13.50 -29.46 42.87
C TRP A 123 -12.03 -29.84 43.14
N LEU A 124 -11.08 -29.28 42.39
CA LEU A 124 -9.65 -29.50 42.60
C LEU A 124 -9.16 -28.97 43.97
N PHE A 125 -9.65 -27.82 44.42
CA PHE A 125 -9.29 -27.26 45.73
C PHE A 125 -9.87 -28.05 46.91
N LEU A 126 -11.11 -28.54 46.80
CA LEU A 126 -11.70 -29.44 47.80
C LEU A 126 -10.90 -30.74 47.94
N ARG A 127 -10.47 -31.32 46.81
CA ARG A 127 -9.65 -32.56 46.78
C ARG A 127 -8.26 -32.36 47.38
N ARG A 128 -7.65 -31.18 47.21
CA ARG A 128 -6.36 -30.84 47.87
C ARG A 128 -6.47 -30.69 49.38
N ARG A 129 -7.60 -30.19 49.91
CA ARG A 129 -7.81 -30.07 51.36
C ARG A 129 -7.92 -31.45 52.02
N VAL A 130 -8.76 -32.33 51.46
CA VAL A 130 -8.95 -33.70 51.98
C VAL A 130 -7.65 -34.52 51.98
N ASN A 131 -6.79 -34.35 50.98
CA ASN A 131 -5.54 -35.10 50.89
C ASN A 131 -4.45 -34.61 51.88
N LYS A 132 -4.58 -33.37 52.40
CA LYS A 132 -3.62 -32.80 53.37
C LYS A 132 -3.89 -33.28 54.79
N ASP A 133 -5.13 -33.65 55.10
CA ASP A 133 -5.54 -34.19 56.40
C ASP A 133 -5.36 -35.72 56.50
N ALA A 134 -5.02 -36.39 55.38
CA ALA A 134 -4.92 -37.86 55.28
C ALA A 134 -3.48 -38.42 55.40
N THR A 135 -2.46 -37.58 55.62
CA THR A 135 -1.10 -38.03 55.97
C THR A 135 -0.91 -37.98 57.49
N PRO A 136 -1.04 -39.11 58.22
CA PRO A 136 -0.63 -39.16 59.60
C PRO A 136 0.90 -39.20 59.66
N GLU A 137 1.49 -38.38 60.53
CA GLU A 137 2.90 -38.46 60.91
C GLU A 137 3.24 -39.90 61.31
N ARG A 138 4.17 -40.52 60.57
CA ARG A 138 4.81 -41.76 61.05
C ARG A 138 6.02 -41.35 61.89
N VAL A 139 5.96 -41.75 63.16
CA VAL A 139 7.07 -41.89 64.13
C VAL A 139 8.12 -42.85 63.58
#